data_AF-A0A1A0PMI5-F1
#
_entry.id   AF-A0A1A0PMI5-F1
#
_cell.length_a   1.000
_cell.length_b   1.000
_cell.length_c   1.000
_cell.angle_alpha   90.00
_cell.angle_beta   90.00
_cell.angle_gamma   90.00
#
_symmetry.space_group_name_H-M   'P 1'
#
loop_
_entity.id
_entity.type
_entity.pdbx_description
1 polymer ?
#
loop_
_entity_poly.entity_id
_entity_poly.type
_entity_poly.pdbx_seq_one_letter_code
_entity_poly.pdbx_strand_id
1 'polypeptide(L)'
;MAAPAPVMNMTDRAGADVRQAQAFIAILEAEMADLQSQLARIDDRVRAGRPGAHHHQSAVRLRVTEVRRLLDALIFRFPSA
;
A
#
# COMPACT_ATOMS: atom_id res chain seq x y z
N MET A 1 45.41 -16.12 -10.15
CA MET A 1 44.92 -14.74 -9.95
C MET A 1 43.42 -14.81 -9.69
N ALA A 2 42.96 -14.43 -8.51
CA ALA A 2 41.54 -14.41 -8.17
C ALA A 2 40.91 -13.12 -8.71
N ALA A 3 39.87 -13.24 -9.53
CA ALA A 3 39.13 -12.09 -10.05
C ALA A 3 38.28 -11.46 -8.94
N PRO A 4 38.15 -10.13 -8.88
CA PRO A 4 37.29 -9.47 -7.91
C PRO A 4 35.82 -9.84 -8.19
N ALA A 5 35.10 -10.15 -7.11
CA ALA A 5 33.76 -10.71 -7.11
C ALA A 5 32.63 -9.62 -7.19
N PRO A 6 31.35 -9.97 -6.99
CA PRO A 6 30.19 -9.70 -7.83
C PRO A 6 29.45 -8.38 -7.48
N VAL A 7 30.17 -7.35 -7.04
CA VAL A 7 29.59 -6.12 -6.47
C VAL A 7 28.65 -5.37 -7.44
N MET A 8 28.91 -5.43 -8.74
CA MET A 8 28.07 -4.77 -9.75
C MET A 8 26.65 -5.32 -9.80
N ASN A 9 26.48 -6.64 -9.57
CA ASN A 9 25.21 -7.34 -9.70
C ASN A 9 24.28 -7.13 -8.49
N MET A 10 24.85 -6.80 -7.32
CA MET A 10 24.10 -6.56 -6.09
C MET A 10 23.50 -5.16 -6.06
N THR A 11 24.25 -4.16 -6.53
CA THR A 11 23.78 -2.76 -6.58
C THR A 11 22.65 -2.59 -7.59
N ASP A 12 22.74 -3.24 -8.76
CA ASP A 12 21.69 -3.19 -9.78
C ASP A 12 20.40 -3.88 -9.29
N ARG A 13 20.55 -5.03 -8.61
CA ARG A 13 19.43 -5.75 -8.00
C ARG A 13 18.75 -4.95 -6.90
N ALA A 14 19.51 -4.33 -5.99
CA ALA A 14 18.94 -3.46 -4.96
C ALA A 14 18.19 -2.27 -5.55
N GLY A 15 18.71 -1.66 -6.62
CA GLY A 15 18.01 -0.59 -7.35
C GLY A 15 16.73 -1.07 -8.05
N ALA A 16 16.73 -2.29 -8.60
CA ALA A 16 15.53 -2.91 -9.17
C ALA A 16 14.46 -3.19 -8.10
N ASP A 17 14.84 -3.71 -6.94
CA ASP A 17 13.94 -3.96 -5.81
C ASP A 17 13.30 -2.65 -5.29
N VAL A 18 14.08 -1.56 -5.20
CA VAL A 18 13.57 -0.23 -4.81
C VAL A 18 12.58 0.33 -5.84
N ARG A 19 12.90 0.27 -7.14
CA ARG A 19 11.97 0.73 -8.19
C ARG A 19 10.67 -0.07 -8.21
N GLN A 20 10.74 -1.37 -7.95
CA GLN A 20 9.56 -2.21 -7.82
C GLN A 20 8.74 -1.84 -6.57
N ALA A 21 9.39 -1.60 -5.45
CA ALA A 21 8.73 -1.14 -4.23
C ALA A 21 8.03 0.21 -4.44
N GLN A 22 8.66 1.16 -5.14
CA GLN A 22 8.07 2.46 -5.52
C GLN A 22 6.78 2.29 -6.32
N ALA A 23 6.81 1.45 -7.36
CA ALA A 23 5.62 1.19 -8.16
C ALA A 23 4.48 0.58 -7.33
N PHE A 24 4.83 -0.32 -6.41
CA PHE A 24 3.84 -0.96 -5.55
C PHE A 24 3.27 0.00 -4.48
N ILE A 25 4.12 0.88 -3.91
CA ILE A 25 3.69 1.96 -3.01
C ILE A 25 2.70 2.87 -3.72
N ALA A 26 2.99 3.32 -4.94
CA ALA A 26 2.08 4.19 -5.70
C ALA A 26 0.71 3.55 -5.96
N ILE A 27 0.67 2.24 -6.24
CA ILE A 27 -0.58 1.48 -6.38
C ILE A 27 -1.37 1.46 -5.07
N LEU A 28 -0.69 1.18 -3.95
CA LEU A 28 -1.33 1.12 -2.64
C LEU A 28 -1.80 2.49 -2.15
N GLU A 29 -1.09 3.57 -2.48
CA GLU A 29 -1.52 4.95 -2.21
C GLU A 29 -2.78 5.31 -3.00
N ALA A 30 -2.86 4.91 -4.27
CA ALA A 30 -4.07 5.08 -5.06
C ALA A 30 -5.24 4.26 -4.50
N GLU A 31 -5.00 3.01 -4.09
CA GLU A 31 -6.01 2.19 -3.42
C GLU A 31 -6.46 2.83 -2.10
N MET A 32 -5.55 3.39 -1.31
CA MET A 32 -5.87 4.11 -0.08
C MET A 32 -6.79 5.30 -0.33
N ALA A 33 -6.49 6.11 -1.35
CA ALA A 33 -7.30 7.26 -1.72
C ALA A 33 -8.72 6.84 -2.14
N ASP A 34 -8.83 5.75 -2.91
CA ASP A 34 -10.13 5.21 -3.32
C ASP A 34 -10.94 4.68 -2.13
N LEU A 35 -10.31 3.92 -1.22
CA LEU A 35 -10.96 3.41 -0.02
C LEU A 35 -11.44 4.54 0.91
N GLN A 36 -10.67 5.62 1.04
CA GLN A 36 -11.09 6.81 1.80
C GLN A 36 -12.30 7.50 1.16
N SER A 37 -12.31 7.61 -0.17
CA SER A 37 -13.47 8.12 -0.92
C SER A 37 -14.71 7.24 -0.75
N GLN A 38 -14.54 5.91 -0.77
CA GLN A 38 -15.61 4.97 -0.49
C GLN A 38 -16.15 5.14 0.94
N LEU A 39 -15.29 5.26 1.95
CA LEU A 39 -15.72 5.48 3.34
C LEU A 39 -16.58 6.74 3.49
N ALA A 40 -16.19 7.85 2.86
CA ALA A 40 -16.98 9.07 2.90
C ALA A 40 -18.40 8.86 2.35
N ARG A 41 -18.54 8.16 1.22
CA ARG A 41 -19.84 7.82 0.62
C ARG A 41 -20.65 6.86 1.49
N ILE A 42 -19.99 5.93 2.19
CA ILE A 42 -20.65 4.97 3.08
C ILE A 42 -21.13 5.65 4.34
N ASP A 43 -20.36 6.61 4.89
CA ASP A 43 -20.75 7.38 6.06
C ASP A 43 -22.06 8.13 5.82
N ASP A 44 -22.27 8.68 4.62
CA ASP A 44 -23.55 9.28 4.24
C ASP A 44 -24.70 8.26 4.23
N ARG A 45 -24.45 7.04 3.74
CA ARG A 45 -25.44 5.95 3.75
C ARG A 45 -25.76 5.46 5.16
N VAL A 46 -24.77 5.41 6.04
CA VAL A 46 -24.93 5.07 7.46
C VAL A 46 -25.78 6.13 8.15
N ARG A 47 -25.48 7.42 7.93
CA ARG A 47 -26.29 8.55 8.45
C ARG A 47 -27.73 8.50 7.96
N ALA A 48 -27.95 8.06 6.72
CA ALA A 48 -29.28 7.86 6.15
C ALA A 48 -29.98 6.56 6.61
N GLY A 49 -29.40 5.79 7.53
CA GLY A 49 -29.99 4.56 8.07
C GLY A 49 -30.16 3.43 7.05
N ARG A 50 -29.34 3.41 5.98
CA ARG A 50 -29.48 2.40 4.92
C ARG A 50 -29.08 1.02 5.46
N PRO A 51 -29.91 -0.02 5.25
CA PRO A 51 -29.59 -1.37 5.70
C PRO A 51 -28.30 -1.86 5.04
N GLY A 52 -27.48 -2.59 5.79
CA GLY A 52 -26.18 -3.10 5.34
C GLY A 52 -25.04 -2.08 5.27
N ALA A 53 -25.30 -0.78 5.49
CA ALA A 53 -24.28 0.26 5.42
C ALA A 53 -23.19 0.08 6.48
N HIS A 54 -23.54 -0.31 7.71
CA HIS A 54 -22.57 -0.57 8.79
C HIS A 54 -21.64 -1.76 8.51
N HIS A 55 -22.17 -2.84 7.92
CA HIS A 55 -21.36 -4.00 7.54
C HIS A 55 -20.38 -3.61 6.43
N HIS A 56 -20.85 -2.88 5.42
CA HIS A 56 -20.01 -2.39 4.34
C HIS A 56 -18.95 -1.42 4.85
N GLN A 57 -19.31 -0.49 5.74
CA GLN A 57 -18.36 0.42 6.41
C GLN A 57 -17.26 -0.34 7.16
N SER A 58 -17.64 -1.39 7.90
CA SER A 58 -16.70 -2.21 8.66
C SER A 58 -15.72 -2.94 7.74
N ALA A 59 -16.20 -3.50 6.63
CA ALA A 59 -15.35 -4.16 5.64
C ALA A 59 -14.34 -3.19 4.99
N VAL A 60 -14.78 -1.99 4.61
CA VAL A 60 -13.89 -0.98 4.03
C VAL A 60 -12.87 -0.47 5.05
N ARG A 61 -13.26 -0.27 6.32
CA ARG A 61 -12.32 0.09 7.40
C ARG A 61 -11.25 -0.97 7.63
N LEU A 62 -11.60 -2.25 7.57
CA LEU A 62 -10.64 -3.33 7.65
C LEU A 62 -9.64 -3.25 6.50
N ARG A 63 -10.13 -3.05 5.27
CA ARG A 63 -9.28 -2.93 4.09
C ARG A 63 -8.33 -1.74 4.16
N VAL A 64 -8.79 -0.58 4.62
CA VAL A 64 -7.94 0.59 4.88
C VAL A 64 -6.81 0.25 5.85
N THR A 65 -7.11 -0.48 6.92
CA THR A 65 -6.12 -0.89 7.91
C THR A 65 -5.07 -1.82 7.31
N GLU A 66 -5.48 -2.77 6.47
CA GLU A 66 -4.57 -3.68 5.76
C GLU A 66 -3.64 -2.94 4.80
N VAL A 67 -4.20 -2.10 3.92
CA VAL A 67 -3.42 -1.33 2.94
C VAL A 67 -2.45 -0.40 3.66
N ARG A 68 -2.86 0.22 4.78
CA ARG A 68 -1.98 1.06 5.58
C ARG A 68 -0.80 0.28 6.14
N ARG A 69 -1.05 -0.91 6.69
CA ARG A 69 0.02 -1.78 7.20
C ARG A 69 0.99 -2.21 6.11
N LEU A 70 0.49 -2.50 4.91
CA LEU A 70 1.34 -2.86 3.76
C LEU A 70 2.21 -1.68 3.33
N LEU A 71 1.65 -0.46 3.24
CA LEU A 71 2.41 0.76 2.97
C LEU A 71 3.50 0.99 4.02
N ASP A 72 3.14 0.95 5.31
CA ASP A 72 4.09 1.16 6.40
C ASP A 72 5.22 0.11 6.37
N ALA A 73 4.90 -1.16 6.06
CA ALA A 73 5.89 -2.22 5.92
C ALA A 73 6.84 -2.01 4.73
N LEU A 74 6.33 -1.53 3.59
CA LEU A 74 7.14 -1.25 2.40
C LEU A 74 8.06 -0.06 2.62
N ILE A 75 7.55 1.03 3.20
CA ILE A 75 8.33 2.22 3.54
C ILE A 75 9.44 1.85 4.56
N PHE A 76 9.11 1.03 5.56
CA PHE A 76 10.10 0.53 6.52
C PHE A 76 11.18 -0.32 5.84
N ARG A 77 10.80 -1.20 4.90
CA ARG A 77 11.72 -2.10 4.21
C ARG A 77 12.58 -1.38 3.17
N PHE A 78 12.02 -0.38 2.51
CA PHE A 78 12.63 0.40 1.43
C PHE A 78 12.53 1.89 1.74
N PRO A 79 13.33 2.41 2.70
CA PRO A 79 13.25 3.81 3.13
C PRO A 79 13.69 4.82 2.07
N SER A 80 14.25 4.34 0.95
CA SER A 80 14.66 5.15 -0.20
C SER A 80 13.78 4.93 -1.44
N ALA A 81 12.68 4.18 -1.29
CA ALA A 81 11.61 4.16 -2.27
C ALA A 81 10.89 5.51 -2.25
#